data_AF-A0A5K0VXX9-F1
#
_entry.id   AF-A0A5K0VXX9-F1
#
_cell.length_a   1.000
_cell.length_b   1.000
_cell.length_c   1.000
_cell.angle_alpha   90.00
_cell.angle_beta   90.00
_cell.angle_gamma   90.00
#
_symmetry.space_group_name_H-M   'P 1'
#
loop_
_entity.id
_entity.type
_entity.pdbx_description
1 polymer ?
#
loop_
_entity_poly.entity_id
_entity_poly.type
_entity_poly.pdbx_seq_one_letter_code
_entity_poly.pdbx_strand_id
1 'polypeptide(L)'
;MEAVNSLLWFRKCLRLHDNPALEHACRNSRHLYPVFVLDSWYLDPDPTAFSPGSARAGVNRIQFMLESLDDLDCSLKKLGSRLLLFKGDAADVIIKLLKR
;
A
#
# COMPACT_ATOMS: atom_id res chain seq x y z
N MET A 1 24.19 -17.50 2.21
CA MET A 1 22.78 -17.54 1.76
C MET A 1 22.60 -16.42 0.75
N GLU A 2 22.08 -16.70 -0.44
CA GLU A 2 21.76 -15.65 -1.40
C GLU A 2 20.71 -14.71 -0.79
N ALA A 3 20.98 -13.41 -0.86
CA ALA A 3 20.11 -12.41 -0.27
C ALA A 3 18.92 -12.22 -1.21
N VAL A 4 17.74 -12.66 -0.76
CA VAL A 4 16.48 -12.54 -1.50
C VAL A 4 15.89 -11.14 -1.36
N ASN A 5 15.05 -10.76 -2.31
CA ASN A 5 14.25 -9.55 -2.23
C ASN A 5 12.88 -9.90 -1.66
N SER A 6 12.36 -9.05 -0.77
CA SER A 6 11.00 -9.19 -0.25
C SER A 6 10.10 -8.07 -0.72
N LEU A 7 8.82 -8.40 -0.92
CA LEU A 7 7.76 -7.44 -1.17
C LEU A 7 6.78 -7.48 -0.01
N LEU A 8 6.49 -6.33 0.58
CA LEU A 8 5.49 -6.20 1.64
C LEU A 8 4.28 -5.43 1.11
N TRP A 9 3.16 -6.13 0.99
CA TRP A 9 1.91 -5.55 0.53
C TRP A 9 1.07 -4.99 1.69
N PHE A 10 1.01 -3.67 1.78
CA PHE A 10 0.15 -2.94 2.70
C PHE A 10 -1.30 -2.90 2.18
N ARG A 11 -2.26 -3.12 3.09
CA ARG A 11 -3.71 -3.07 2.79
C ARG A 11 -4.47 -2.29 3.86
N LYS A 12 -4.48 -2.78 5.10
CA LYS A 12 -5.13 -2.13 6.25
C LYS A 12 -4.15 -1.68 7.32
N CYS A 13 -3.09 -2.47 7.55
CA CYS A 13 -2.08 -2.22 8.56
C CYS A 13 -1.08 -1.14 8.09
N LEU A 14 -1.54 0.11 7.93
CA LEU A 14 -0.75 1.23 7.43
C LEU A 14 0.18 1.81 8.52
N ARG A 15 1.05 0.97 9.08
CA ARG A 15 1.96 1.34 10.19
C ARG A 15 3.23 0.52 10.17
N LEU A 16 4.27 1.06 10.80
CA LEU A 16 5.56 0.38 10.99
C LEU A 16 5.66 -0.32 12.36
N HIS A 17 5.11 0.29 13.41
CA HIS A 17 5.14 -0.30 14.75
C HIS A 17 4.24 -1.54 14.83
N ASP A 18 4.68 -2.53 15.61
CA ASP A 18 3.92 -3.77 15.86
C ASP A 18 3.31 -4.35 14.57
N ASN A 19 4.19 -4.57 13.58
CA ASN A 19 3.83 -5.11 12.28
C ASN A 19 4.67 -6.39 12.01
N PRO A 20 4.16 -7.57 12.42
CA PRO A 20 4.88 -8.83 12.24
C PRO A 20 5.21 -9.16 10.78
N ALA A 21 4.38 -8.73 9.83
CA ALA A 21 4.64 -8.91 8.40
C ALA A 21 5.86 -8.11 7.94
N LEU A 22 6.00 -6.87 8.43
CA LEU A 22 7.18 -6.03 8.19
C LEU A 22 8.42 -6.64 8.84
N GLU A 23 8.32 -7.04 10.10
CA GLU A 23 9.43 -7.67 10.81
C GLU A 23 9.94 -8.91 10.07
N HIS A 24 9.03 -9.81 9.67
CA HIS A 24 9.38 -11.01 8.93
C HIS A 24 10.03 -10.68 7.58
N ALA A 25 9.47 -9.72 6.83
CA ALA A 25 10.00 -9.31 5.53
C ALA A 25 11.38 -8.66 5.62
N CYS A 26 11.75 -8.06 6.76
CA CYS A 26 13.09 -7.48 6.97
C CYS A 26 14.17 -8.52 7.29
N ARG A 27 13.85 -9.62 7.99
CA ARG A 27 14.86 -10.51 8.64
C ARG A 27 15.86 -11.18 7.68
N ASN A 28 15.55 -11.35 6.40
CA ASN A 28 16.43 -12.04 5.43
C ASN A 28 16.50 -11.35 4.05
N SER A 29 16.14 -10.07 3.97
CA SER A 29 15.99 -9.40 2.68
C SER A 29 17.14 -8.43 2.40
N ARG A 30 17.71 -8.52 1.19
CA ARG A 30 18.65 -7.50 0.70
C ARG A 30 17.93 -6.18 0.47
N HIS A 31 16.77 -6.29 -0.17
CA HIS A 31 15.88 -5.18 -0.46
C HIS A 31 14.46 -5.56 -0.05
N LEU A 32 13.79 -4.64 0.63
CA LEU A 32 12.37 -4.71 0.92
C LEU A 32 11.65 -3.68 0.05
N TYR A 33 10.58 -4.10 -0.62
CA TYR A 33 9.71 -3.26 -1.42
C TYR A 33 8.34 -3.10 -0.72
N PRO A 34 8.12 -2.02 0.04
CA PRO A 34 6.81 -1.65 0.57
C PRO A 34 5.86 -1.24 -0.57
N VAL A 35 4.73 -1.91 -0.70
CA VAL A 35 3.79 -1.71 -1.81
C VAL A 35 2.38 -1.48 -1.28
N PHE A 36 1.67 -0.50 -1.87
CA PHE A 36 0.23 -0.35 -1.72
C PHE A 36 -0.42 -0.20 -3.10
N VAL A 37 -1.58 -0.83 -3.30
CA VAL A 37 -2.34 -0.74 -4.56
C VAL A 37 -3.62 0.03 -4.33
N LEU A 38 -3.73 1.16 -5.02
CA LEU A 38 -4.91 2.00 -5.14
C LEU A 38 -5.88 1.34 -6.13
N ASP A 39 -6.85 0.63 -5.58
CA ASP A 39 -7.80 -0.12 -6.37
C ASP A 39 -8.90 0.80 -6.91
N SER A 40 -9.13 0.72 -8.23
CA SER A 40 -9.94 1.70 -8.96
C SER A 40 -11.41 1.63 -8.57
N TRP A 41 -11.94 0.43 -8.27
CA TRP A 41 -13.29 0.24 -7.74
C TRP A 41 -13.58 1.00 -6.43
N TYR A 42 -12.54 1.38 -5.69
CA TYR A 42 -12.65 2.02 -4.38
C TYR A 42 -12.44 3.55 -4.46
N LEU A 43 -11.82 4.03 -5.55
CA LEU A 43 -11.42 5.43 -5.69
C LEU A 43 -12.13 6.16 -6.83
N ASP A 44 -12.58 5.43 -7.84
CA ASP A 44 -13.25 6.05 -8.98
C ASP A 44 -14.58 6.67 -8.51
N PRO A 45 -14.82 7.96 -8.80
CA PRO A 45 -16.03 8.64 -8.37
C PRO A 45 -17.30 7.98 -8.92
N ASP A 46 -18.32 7.86 -8.08
CA ASP A 46 -19.63 7.36 -8.48
C ASP A 46 -20.66 8.51 -8.43
N PRO A 47 -21.11 9.03 -9.59
CA PRO A 47 -22.09 10.12 -9.65
C PRO A 47 -23.48 9.68 -9.20
N THR A 48 -23.73 8.38 -9.06
CA THR A 48 -25.01 7.82 -8.59
C THR A 48 -25.07 7.61 -7.08
N ALA A 49 -23.94 7.78 -6.39
CA ALA A 49 -23.87 7.65 -4.94
C ALA A 49 -24.64 8.77 -4.23
N PHE A 50 -25.20 8.45 -3.06
CA PHE A 50 -25.94 9.41 -2.23
C PHE A 50 -25.08 10.58 -1.69
N SER A 51 -23.75 10.44 -1.73
CA SER A 51 -22.80 11.48 -1.32
C SER A 51 -21.51 11.41 -2.16
N PRO A 52 -20.72 12.50 -2.22
CA PRO A 52 -19.46 12.51 -2.97
C PRO A 52 -18.50 11.41 -2.51
N GLY A 53 -17.93 10.69 -3.48
CA GLY A 53 -16.99 9.60 -3.25
C GLY A 53 -17.07 8.55 -4.36
N SER A 54 -16.58 7.36 -4.07
CA SER A 54 -16.80 6.17 -4.88
C SER A 54 -18.04 5.42 -4.42
N ALA A 55 -18.42 4.39 -5.17
CA ALA A 55 -19.50 3.46 -4.80
C ALA A 55 -19.28 2.77 -3.44
N ARG A 56 -18.05 2.77 -2.90
CA ARG A 56 -17.64 2.01 -1.70
C ARG A 56 -17.09 2.87 -0.57
N ALA A 57 -16.80 4.15 -0.83
CA ALA A 57 -16.23 5.05 0.15
C ALA A 57 -16.54 6.51 -0.17
N GLY A 58 -17.07 7.23 0.83
CA GLY A 58 -17.20 8.68 0.75
C GLY A 58 -15.84 9.40 0.80
N VAL A 59 -15.82 10.64 0.32
CA VAL A 59 -14.60 11.48 0.23
C VAL A 59 -13.82 11.53 1.55
N ASN A 60 -14.49 11.65 2.70
CA ASN A 60 -13.79 11.72 4.00
C ASN A 60 -12.93 10.48 4.29
N ARG A 61 -13.43 9.29 3.94
CA ARG A 61 -12.69 8.03 4.16
C ARG A 61 -11.55 7.87 3.16
N ILE A 62 -11.76 8.33 1.93
CA ILE A 62 -10.70 8.35 0.90
C ILE A 62 -9.58 9.31 1.33
N GLN A 63 -9.94 10.52 1.78
CA GLN A 63 -8.99 11.52 2.26
C GLN A 63 -8.17 10.99 3.44
N PHE A 64 -8.83 10.42 4.46
CA PHE A 64 -8.14 9.80 5.61
C PHE A 64 -7.17 8.69 5.19
N MET A 65 -7.55 7.87 4.20
CA MET A 65 -6.66 6.84 3.67
C MET A 65 -5.44 7.46 2.99
N LEU A 66 -5.62 8.48 2.15
CA LEU A 66 -4.50 9.16 1.46
C LEU A 66 -3.54 9.80 2.46
N GLU A 67 -4.05 10.47 3.50
CA GLU A 67 -3.24 11.03 4.60
C GLU A 67 -2.48 9.93 5.36
N SER A 68 -3.13 8.79 5.61
CA SER A 68 -2.48 7.63 6.25
C SER A 68 -1.36 7.03 5.39
N LEU A 69 -1.52 7.02 4.07
CA LEU A 69 -0.49 6.54 3.13
C LEU A 69 0.69 7.51 3.07
N ASP A 70 0.43 8.83 3.12
CA ASP A 70 1.47 9.86 3.16
C ASP A 70 2.29 9.79 4.46
N ASP A 71 1.64 9.63 5.61
CA ASP A 71 2.33 9.42 6.90
C ASP A 71 3.20 8.15 6.90
N LEU A 72 2.67 7.04 6.34
CA LEU A 72 3.41 5.80 6.20
C LEU A 72 4.64 5.96 5.30
N ASP A 73 4.51 6.63 4.15
CA ASP A 73 5.62 6.91 3.25
C ASP A 73 6.67 7.81 3.91
N CYS A 74 6.25 8.86 4.62
CA CYS A 74 7.13 9.71 5.42
C CYS A 74 7.89 8.91 6.48
N SER A 75 7.23 7.99 7.16
CA SER A 75 7.84 7.11 8.15
C SER A 75 8.84 6.13 7.52
N LEU A 76 8.55 5.58 6.34
CA LEU A 76 9.48 4.72 5.59
C LEU A 76 10.70 5.51 5.09
N LYS A 77 10.51 6.74 4.62
CA LYS A 77 11.60 7.64 4.17
C LYS A 77 12.59 7.98 5.27
N LYS A 78 12.13 8.17 6.51
CA LYS A 78 13.01 8.36 7.69
C LYS A 78 13.94 7.17 7.92
N LEU A 79 13.60 5.99 7.42
CA LEU A 79 14.40 4.76 7.50
C LEU A 79 15.16 4.45 6.20
N GLY A 80 15.23 5.39 5.26
CA GLY A 80 15.90 5.20 3.96
C GLY A 80 15.13 4.33 2.96
N SER A 81 13.84 4.11 3.20
CA SER A 81 12.94 3.39 2.30
C SER A 81 11.90 4.34 1.67
N ARG A 82 10.87 3.80 1.02
CA ARG A 82 9.71 4.55 0.50
C ARG A 82 8.54 3.60 0.24
N LEU A 83 7.32 4.14 0.24
CA LEU A 83 6.12 3.44 -0.19
C LEU A 83 6.00 3.48 -1.72
N LEU A 84 5.79 2.32 -2.33
CA LEU A 84 5.50 2.20 -3.76
C LEU A 84 3.99 2.12 -3.96
N LEU A 85 3.43 3.16 -4.57
CA LEU A 85 2.01 3.23 -4.91
C LEU A 85 1.79 2.79 -6.35
N PHE A 86 0.82 1.90 -6.55
CA PHE A 86 0.35 1.49 -7.87
C PHE A 86 -1.16 1.67 -7.96
N LYS A 87 -1.70 1.81 -9.18
CA LYS A 87 -3.14 1.85 -9.44
C LYS A 87 -3.55 0.63 -10.28
N GLY A 88 -4.69 0.02 -9.96
CA GLY A 88 -5.28 -1.09 -10.71
C GLY A 88 -5.83 -2.20 -9.83
N ASP A 89 -6.17 -3.33 -10.44
CA ASP A 89 -6.55 -4.53 -9.69
C ASP A 89 -5.36 -5.02 -8.85
N ALA A 90 -5.60 -5.25 -7.57
CA ALA A 90 -4.54 -5.58 -6.64
C ALA A 90 -3.88 -6.93 -6.95
N ALA A 91 -4.63 -7.94 -7.39
CA ALA A 91 -4.06 -9.25 -7.69
C ALA A 91 -3.17 -9.17 -8.93
N ASP A 92 -3.63 -8.51 -9.99
CA ASP A 92 -2.87 -8.35 -11.23
C ASP A 92 -1.58 -7.56 -11.02
N VAL A 93 -1.66 -6.46 -10.27
CA VAL A 93 -0.49 -5.64 -9.94
C VAL A 93 0.52 -6.44 -9.13
N ILE A 94 0.09 -7.15 -8.08
CA ILE A 94 1.01 -7.92 -7.24
C ILE A 94 1.66 -9.07 -8.03
N ILE A 95 0.89 -9.82 -8.83
CA ILE A 95 1.44 -10.87 -9.69
C ILE A 95 2.49 -10.31 -10.65
N LYS A 96 2.25 -9.13 -11.22
CA LYS A 96 3.19 -8.46 -12.12
C LYS A 96 4.47 -8.04 -11.40
N LEU A 97 4.38 -7.58 -10.16
CA LEU A 97 5.55 -7.19 -9.35
C LEU A 97 6.39 -8.38 -8.93
N LEU A 98 5.78 -9.53 -8.61
CA LEU A 98 6.51 -10.74 -8.21
C LEU A 98 7.27 -11.42 -9.36
N LYS A 99 6.93 -11.12 -10.61
CA LYS A 99 7.60 -11.66 -11.81
C LYS A 99 8.81 -10.85 -12.28
N ARG A 100 9.07 -9.70 -11.64
CA ARG A 100 10.18 -8.79 -11.98
C ARG A 100 11.32 -8.98 -11.00
#